data_AF-A0A4U0YQI8-F1
#
_entry.id   AF-A0A4U0YQI8-F1
#
_cell.length_a   1.000
_cell.length_b   1.000
_cell.length_c   1.000
_cell.angle_alpha   90.00
_cell.angle_beta   90.00
_cell.angle_gamma   90.00
#
_symmetry.space_group_name_H-M   'P 1'
#
loop_
_entity.id
_entity.type
_entity.pdbx_description
1 polymer ?
#
loop_
_entity_poly.entity_id
_entity_poly.type
_entity_poly.pdbx_seq_one_letter_code
_entity_poly.pdbx_strand_id
1 'polypeptide(L)'
;RLEDAFLRSLRPGRLGEPPLGLFLDHGAHFDSASPSDLERLLARHPLDDSNLLQRARHGIARIQALHLSKYNNFAPEAPVPPPGYVLVVDQTQGDASIRHSGASATTFREMLVFAQEENPGARIVIKAHPDTTAGLRPGHYGPADARPHITLLTDPVSPWALLEGAVAVYTVSSQLGFEAILAGHRPRIFGQPFYAGWGLSADETPVPRRRRSLTRAQLFAAAMILAPLWYDPCRDRLCSFEEAVDQLEAETRAYREDRNGHVALGMRRWKRPWLQAMFGRERPLVFETNPARAAARAAAEGRGLLVWASAEP
;
A
#
# COMPACT_ATOMS: atom_id res chain seq x y z
N ARG A 1 13.00 -17.73 7.62
CA ARG A 1 13.19 -16.46 6.89
C ARG A 1 12.30 -15.41 7.52
N LEU A 2 12.78 -14.17 7.58
CA LEU A 2 12.06 -13.03 8.14
C LEU A 2 11.70 -12.09 6.98
N GLU A 3 10.43 -11.74 6.85
CA GLU A 3 9.95 -10.78 5.85
C GLU A 3 8.90 -9.87 6.46
N ASP A 4 8.75 -8.65 5.92
CA ASP A 4 7.69 -7.74 6.33
C ASP A 4 6.30 -8.34 6.01
N ALA A 5 5.33 -8.14 6.90
CA ALA A 5 3.93 -8.44 6.60
C ALA A 5 3.38 -7.51 5.49
N PHE A 6 2.28 -7.94 4.88
CA PHE A 6 1.68 -7.20 3.76
C PHE A 6 1.11 -5.84 4.18
N LEU A 7 0.67 -5.69 5.44
CA LEU A 7 0.44 -4.38 6.05
C LEU A 7 1.68 -4.07 6.90
N ARG A 8 2.43 -3.01 6.57
CA ARG A 8 3.73 -2.79 7.19
C ARG A 8 3.75 -1.59 8.12
N SER A 9 3.53 -0.39 7.59
CA SER A 9 3.83 0.87 8.30
C SER A 9 3.31 2.09 7.53
N LEU A 10 3.49 3.31 8.06
CA LEU A 10 3.21 4.55 7.34
C LEU A 10 4.20 4.76 6.17
N ARG A 11 5.51 4.64 6.41
CA ARG A 11 6.54 4.81 5.35
C ARG A 11 7.30 3.52 5.02
N PRO A 12 7.97 3.45 3.86
CA PRO A 12 8.86 2.34 3.54
C PRO A 12 9.95 2.09 4.59
N GLY A 13 10.31 0.83 4.79
CA GLY A 13 11.34 0.43 5.76
C GLY A 13 12.72 1.02 5.51
N ARG A 14 13.02 1.34 4.25
CA ARG A 14 14.27 2.03 3.87
C ARG A 14 14.36 3.45 4.42
N LEU A 15 13.26 4.03 4.89
CA LEU A 15 13.23 5.32 5.60
C LEU A 15 13.33 5.16 7.13
N GLY A 16 13.64 3.94 7.62
CA GLY A 16 13.89 3.67 9.05
C GLY A 16 12.64 3.35 9.87
N GLU A 17 11.48 3.19 9.24
CA GLU A 17 10.24 2.94 9.96
C GLU A 17 10.08 1.44 10.30
N PRO A 18 9.81 1.09 11.58
CA PRO A 18 9.65 -0.31 11.98
C PRO A 18 8.36 -0.92 11.41
N PRO A 19 8.33 -2.24 11.14
CA PRO A 19 7.13 -2.93 10.69
C PRO A 19 6.19 -3.25 11.86
N LEU A 20 4.87 -3.21 11.60
CA LEU A 20 3.82 -3.65 12.54
C LEU A 20 3.60 -5.16 12.52
N GLY A 21 4.09 -5.85 11.50
CA GLY A 21 3.97 -7.30 11.39
C GLY A 21 5.08 -7.93 10.56
N LEU A 22 5.34 -9.21 10.83
CA LEU A 22 6.41 -9.98 10.22
C LEU A 22 5.93 -11.39 9.86
N PHE A 23 6.43 -11.94 8.77
CA PHE A 23 6.37 -13.36 8.49
C PHE A 23 7.60 -14.07 9.04
N LEU A 24 7.37 -15.15 9.81
CA LEU A 24 8.38 -16.12 10.21
C LEU A 24 8.11 -17.43 9.48
N ASP A 25 8.75 -17.61 8.32
CA ASP A 25 8.43 -18.71 7.41
C ASP A 25 9.69 -19.53 7.07
N HIS A 26 9.56 -20.85 6.95
CA HIS A 26 10.63 -21.74 6.50
C HIS A 26 11.00 -21.54 5.01
N GLY A 27 10.11 -20.93 4.23
CA GLY A 27 10.32 -20.43 2.86
C GLY A 27 10.09 -18.92 2.76
N ALA A 28 10.21 -18.36 1.55
CA ALA A 28 9.79 -16.98 1.27
C ALA A 28 8.47 -17.02 0.50
N HIS A 29 7.46 -16.26 0.92
CA HIS A 29 6.14 -16.28 0.27
C HIS A 29 6.19 -15.84 -1.21
N PHE A 30 7.20 -15.05 -1.59
CA PHE A 30 7.44 -14.61 -2.97
C PHE A 30 8.24 -15.62 -3.81
N ASP A 31 8.76 -16.71 -3.21
CA ASP A 31 9.51 -17.74 -3.93
C ASP A 31 8.61 -18.91 -4.31
N SER A 32 8.32 -18.99 -5.61
CA SER A 32 7.48 -20.04 -6.16
C SER A 32 8.25 -21.34 -6.43
N ALA A 33 9.58 -21.40 -6.26
CA ALA A 33 10.34 -22.63 -6.49
C ALA A 33 10.10 -23.69 -5.41
N SER A 34 9.77 -23.27 -4.19
CA SER A 34 9.50 -24.17 -3.05
C SER A 34 8.29 -23.72 -2.25
N PRO A 35 7.49 -24.64 -1.66
CA PRO A 35 6.36 -24.25 -0.84
C PRO A 35 6.78 -23.47 0.42
N SER A 36 6.18 -22.29 0.61
CA SER A 36 6.25 -21.50 1.83
C SER A 36 5.20 -21.97 2.86
N ASP A 37 5.32 -21.57 4.12
CA ASP A 37 4.32 -21.80 5.16
C ASP A 37 2.99 -21.11 4.81
N LEU A 38 3.02 -19.92 4.23
CA LEU A 38 1.82 -19.28 3.69
C LEU A 38 1.17 -20.14 2.58
N GLU A 39 1.97 -20.70 1.66
CA GLU A 39 1.43 -21.58 0.60
C GLU A 39 0.84 -22.86 1.19
N ARG A 40 1.48 -23.46 2.21
CA ARG A 40 0.96 -24.63 2.92
C ARG A 40 -0.36 -24.31 3.62
N LEU A 41 -0.45 -23.15 4.26
CA LEU A 41 -1.66 -22.67 4.91
C LEU A 41 -2.80 -22.53 3.89
N LEU A 42 -2.56 -21.84 2.77
CA LEU A 42 -3.53 -21.68 1.67
C LEU A 42 -3.96 -23.03 1.08
N ALA A 43 -3.02 -23.96 0.91
CA ALA A 43 -3.28 -25.27 0.30
C ALA A 43 -4.03 -26.23 1.23
N ARG A 44 -3.76 -26.21 2.54
CA ARG A 44 -4.15 -27.30 3.46
C ARG A 44 -5.09 -26.89 4.59
N HIS A 45 -5.07 -25.63 5.01
CA HIS A 45 -5.94 -25.19 6.09
C HIS A 45 -7.42 -25.19 5.62
N PRO A 46 -8.39 -25.67 6.42
CA PRO A 46 -9.79 -25.74 6.01
C PRO A 46 -10.35 -24.41 5.52
N LEU A 47 -10.06 -23.31 6.23
CA LEU A 47 -10.50 -21.94 5.88
C LEU A 47 -12.02 -21.85 5.68
N ASP A 48 -12.78 -22.57 6.49
CA ASP A 48 -14.25 -22.66 6.49
C ASP A 48 -14.88 -22.20 7.81
N ASP A 49 -14.06 -21.86 8.82
CA ASP A 49 -14.51 -21.27 10.08
C ASP A 49 -15.24 -19.93 9.83
N SER A 50 -16.51 -19.88 10.23
CA SER A 50 -17.38 -18.74 9.95
C SER A 50 -16.92 -17.44 10.63
N ASN A 51 -16.34 -17.51 11.83
CA ASN A 51 -15.85 -16.36 12.58
C ASN A 51 -14.60 -15.80 11.88
N LEU A 52 -13.65 -16.66 11.52
CA LEU A 52 -12.45 -16.28 10.76
C LEU A 52 -12.82 -15.62 9.42
N LEU A 53 -13.79 -16.19 8.69
CA LEU A 53 -14.23 -15.61 7.41
C LEU A 53 -14.97 -14.28 7.61
N GLN A 54 -15.72 -14.11 8.69
CA GLN A 54 -16.32 -12.83 9.03
C GLN A 54 -15.26 -11.78 9.37
N ARG A 55 -14.27 -12.13 10.21
CA ARG A 55 -13.11 -11.28 10.50
C ARG A 55 -12.37 -10.88 9.24
N ALA A 56 -12.16 -11.80 8.31
CA ALA A 56 -11.53 -11.50 7.03
C ALA A 56 -12.33 -10.50 6.18
N ARG A 57 -13.66 -10.65 6.08
CA ARG A 57 -14.52 -9.70 5.35
C ARG A 57 -14.51 -8.32 6.00
N HIS A 58 -14.62 -8.26 7.33
CA HIS A 58 -14.53 -6.99 8.06
C HIS A 58 -13.14 -6.37 7.91
N GLY A 59 -12.08 -7.17 7.96
CA GLY A 59 -10.71 -6.73 7.74
C GLY A 59 -10.52 -6.09 6.37
N ILE A 60 -10.98 -6.74 5.30
CA ILE A 60 -10.97 -6.18 3.94
C ILE A 60 -11.71 -4.85 3.88
N ALA A 61 -12.95 -4.82 4.38
CA ALA A 61 -13.77 -3.61 4.37
C ALA A 61 -13.12 -2.47 5.16
N ARG A 62 -12.48 -2.79 6.29
CA ARG A 62 -11.81 -1.80 7.14
C ARG A 62 -10.56 -1.22 6.49
N ILE A 63 -9.69 -2.06 5.92
CA ILE A 63 -8.49 -1.55 5.22
C ILE A 63 -8.87 -0.75 3.98
N GLN A 64 -9.95 -1.11 3.29
CA GLN A 64 -10.48 -0.33 2.17
C GLN A 64 -10.99 1.03 2.64
N ALA A 65 -11.85 1.07 3.66
CA ALA A 65 -12.43 2.32 4.19
C ALA A 65 -11.36 3.29 4.72
N LEU A 66 -10.28 2.75 5.30
CA LEU A 66 -9.16 3.55 5.82
C LEU A 66 -8.12 3.90 4.75
N HIS A 67 -8.29 3.40 3.52
CA HIS A 67 -7.31 3.46 2.44
C HIS A 67 -5.93 2.94 2.86
N LEU A 68 -5.88 1.80 3.56
CA LEU A 68 -4.63 1.19 4.03
C LEU A 68 -4.01 0.26 2.98
N SER A 69 -2.69 0.33 2.83
CA SER A 69 -1.86 -0.49 1.94
C SER A 69 -0.53 -0.83 2.64
N LYS A 70 0.44 -1.44 1.94
CA LYS A 70 1.76 -1.77 2.51
C LYS A 70 2.42 -0.56 3.19
N TYR A 71 2.40 0.58 2.51
CA TYR A 71 2.86 1.87 2.98
C TYR A 71 1.71 2.87 2.84
N ASN A 72 1.61 3.84 3.74
CA ASN A 72 0.41 4.66 3.92
C ASN A 72 0.69 6.17 3.92
N ASN A 73 1.89 6.58 3.48
CA ASN A 73 2.33 7.97 3.38
C ASN A 73 1.79 8.68 2.11
N PHE A 74 0.46 8.64 1.93
CA PHE A 74 -0.26 9.30 0.86
C PHE A 74 -1.55 9.96 1.38
N ALA A 75 -2.12 10.84 0.56
CA ALA A 75 -3.46 11.37 0.77
C ALA A 75 -4.50 10.43 0.14
N PRO A 76 -5.54 10.00 0.86
CA PRO A 76 -6.70 9.36 0.25
C PRO A 76 -7.34 10.22 -0.85
N GLU A 77 -7.36 11.54 -0.66
CA GLU A 77 -7.93 12.55 -1.55
C GLU A 77 -6.98 12.99 -2.69
N ALA A 78 -5.78 12.41 -2.78
CA ALA A 78 -4.86 12.74 -3.86
C ALA A 78 -5.50 12.39 -5.21
N PRO A 79 -5.37 13.27 -6.23
CA PRO A 79 -6.02 13.05 -7.51
C PRO A 79 -5.47 11.77 -8.16
N VAL A 80 -6.39 10.92 -8.59
CA VAL A 80 -6.10 9.76 -9.44
C VAL A 80 -6.53 10.07 -10.88
N PRO A 81 -6.00 9.36 -11.89
CA PRO A 81 -6.47 9.50 -13.26
C PRO A 81 -7.99 9.30 -13.35
N PRO A 82 -8.69 9.99 -14.28
CA PRO A 82 -10.11 9.75 -14.49
C PRO A 82 -10.38 8.27 -14.76
N PRO A 83 -11.47 7.68 -14.21
CA PRO A 83 -11.74 6.24 -14.28
C PRO A 83 -11.87 5.74 -15.73
N GLY A 84 -11.74 4.42 -15.93
CA GLY A 84 -11.80 3.79 -17.26
C GLY A 84 -10.44 3.54 -17.89
N TYR A 85 -9.41 3.23 -17.10
CA TYR A 85 -8.07 2.89 -17.58
C TYR A 85 -7.65 1.47 -17.21
N VAL A 86 -6.67 0.94 -17.95
CA VAL A 86 -5.93 -0.27 -17.59
C VAL A 86 -4.76 0.11 -16.70
N LEU A 87 -4.65 -0.52 -15.54
CA LEU A 87 -3.57 -0.31 -14.60
C LEU A 87 -2.45 -1.33 -14.84
N VAL A 88 -1.24 -0.85 -15.13
CA VAL A 88 -0.03 -1.67 -15.23
C VAL A 88 0.86 -1.35 -14.03
N VAL A 89 1.20 -2.35 -13.23
CA VAL A 89 1.94 -2.15 -11.98
C VAL A 89 3.43 -2.37 -12.18
N ASP A 90 4.22 -1.32 -11.93
CA ASP A 90 5.69 -1.40 -11.94
C ASP A 90 6.25 -1.97 -10.63
N GLN A 91 7.49 -2.43 -10.66
CA GLN A 91 8.28 -2.84 -9.50
C GLN A 91 9.72 -2.31 -9.63
N THR A 92 10.44 -2.25 -8.52
CA THR A 92 11.86 -1.88 -8.56
C THR A 92 12.70 -2.95 -9.22
N GLN A 93 13.65 -2.56 -10.06
CA GLN A 93 14.65 -3.48 -10.60
C GLN A 93 15.45 -4.13 -9.46
N GLY A 94 15.80 -5.40 -9.66
CA GLY A 94 16.53 -6.19 -8.66
C GLY A 94 15.69 -6.59 -7.44
N ASP A 95 14.36 -6.37 -7.47
CA ASP A 95 13.48 -6.97 -6.48
C ASP A 95 13.59 -8.50 -6.52
N ALA A 96 13.86 -9.10 -5.36
CA ALA A 96 13.97 -10.54 -5.23
C ALA A 96 12.68 -11.25 -5.68
N SER A 97 11.51 -10.64 -5.42
CA SER A 97 10.21 -11.23 -5.78
C SER A 97 10.05 -11.41 -7.29
N ILE A 98 10.73 -10.62 -8.13
CA ILE A 98 10.63 -10.75 -9.59
C ILE A 98 11.29 -12.05 -10.02
N ARG A 99 12.58 -12.21 -9.69
CA ARG A 99 13.37 -13.40 -10.04
C ARG A 99 12.77 -14.67 -9.45
N HIS A 100 12.39 -14.63 -8.17
CA HIS A 100 11.83 -15.78 -7.45
C HIS A 100 10.40 -16.14 -7.89
N SER A 101 9.73 -15.25 -8.63
CA SER A 101 8.43 -15.50 -9.25
C SER A 101 8.54 -15.98 -10.71
N GLY A 102 9.76 -16.30 -11.18
CA GLY A 102 10.01 -16.77 -12.55
C GLY A 102 10.03 -15.66 -13.61
N ALA A 103 10.09 -14.40 -13.20
CA ALA A 103 10.00 -13.25 -14.10
C ALA A 103 11.34 -12.53 -14.29
N SER A 104 11.40 -11.68 -15.33
CA SER A 104 12.58 -10.87 -15.67
C SER A 104 12.17 -9.48 -16.18
N ALA A 105 13.14 -8.63 -16.51
CA ALA A 105 12.85 -7.34 -17.16
C ALA A 105 12.13 -7.51 -18.52
N THR A 106 12.30 -8.64 -19.21
CA THR A 106 11.55 -8.93 -20.45
C THR A 106 10.07 -9.15 -20.15
N THR A 107 9.74 -9.79 -19.04
CA THR A 107 8.36 -10.03 -18.60
C THR A 107 7.58 -8.73 -18.39
N PHE A 108 8.22 -7.67 -17.89
CA PHE A 108 7.57 -6.34 -17.79
C PHE A 108 7.28 -5.75 -19.18
N ARG A 109 8.20 -5.87 -20.14
CA ARG A 109 7.96 -5.41 -21.51
C ARG A 109 6.80 -6.17 -22.16
N GLU A 110 6.77 -7.49 -22.01
CA GLU A 110 5.68 -8.35 -22.47
C GLU A 110 4.35 -7.98 -21.80
N MET A 111 4.32 -7.81 -20.48
CA MET A 111 3.12 -7.40 -19.75
C MET A 111 2.51 -6.10 -20.29
N LEU A 112 3.33 -5.10 -20.63
CA LEU A 112 2.86 -3.84 -21.21
C LEU A 112 2.32 -4.04 -22.64
N VAL A 113 2.92 -4.93 -23.44
CA VAL A 113 2.40 -5.29 -24.77
C VAL A 113 1.04 -5.97 -24.64
N PHE A 114 0.90 -6.98 -23.79
CA PHE A 114 -0.37 -7.66 -23.54
C PHE A 114 -1.45 -6.70 -23.04
N ALA A 115 -1.11 -5.78 -22.13
CA ALA A 115 -2.05 -4.78 -21.66
C ALA A 115 -2.62 -3.91 -22.80
N GLN A 116 -1.80 -3.60 -23.81
CA GLN A 116 -2.24 -2.86 -25.01
C GLN A 116 -3.08 -3.73 -25.95
N GLU A 117 -2.64 -4.96 -26.22
CA GLU A 117 -3.29 -5.86 -27.19
C GLU A 117 -4.65 -6.38 -26.67
N GLU A 118 -4.74 -6.72 -25.39
CA GLU A 118 -5.96 -7.21 -24.75
C GLU A 118 -6.99 -6.07 -24.50
N ASN A 119 -6.57 -4.80 -24.55
CA ASN A 119 -7.42 -3.64 -24.27
C ASN A 119 -7.26 -2.53 -25.32
N PRO A 120 -7.63 -2.80 -26.59
CA PRO A 120 -7.42 -1.86 -27.68
C PRO A 120 -8.17 -0.53 -27.43
N GLY A 121 -7.45 0.59 -27.53
CA GLY A 121 -7.99 1.93 -27.36
C GLY A 121 -8.19 2.38 -25.90
N ALA A 122 -7.92 1.52 -24.92
CA ALA A 122 -7.95 1.91 -23.52
C ALA A 122 -6.74 2.79 -23.15
N ARG A 123 -6.95 3.73 -22.23
CA ARG A 123 -5.82 4.43 -21.59
C ARG A 123 -5.11 3.46 -20.67
N ILE A 124 -3.78 3.47 -20.69
CA ILE A 124 -2.94 2.70 -19.78
C ILE A 124 -2.30 3.66 -18.79
N VAL A 125 -2.43 3.32 -17.51
CA VAL A 125 -1.74 4.00 -16.42
C VAL A 125 -0.69 3.03 -15.87
N ILE A 126 0.59 3.38 -16.04
CA ILE A 126 1.69 2.66 -15.40
C ILE A 126 1.88 3.26 -14.01
N LYS A 127 1.64 2.49 -12.95
CA LYS A 127 1.92 2.93 -11.58
C LYS A 127 3.36 2.63 -11.21
N ALA A 128 4.17 3.69 -11.07
CA ALA A 128 5.56 3.57 -10.62
C ALA A 128 5.63 3.11 -9.14
N HIS A 129 6.67 2.35 -8.81
CA HIS A 129 6.91 1.91 -7.42
C HIS A 129 7.33 3.11 -6.54
N PRO A 130 6.88 3.22 -5.27
CA PRO A 130 7.25 4.32 -4.37
C PRO A 130 8.76 4.55 -4.23
N ASP A 131 9.55 3.47 -4.06
CA ASP A 131 11.03 3.56 -4.05
C ASP A 131 11.61 4.21 -5.32
N THR A 132 10.99 3.99 -6.48
CA THR A 132 11.41 4.59 -7.76
C THR A 132 11.13 6.08 -7.78
N THR A 133 9.91 6.48 -7.37
CA THR A 133 9.57 7.89 -7.21
C THR A 133 10.49 8.59 -6.21
N ALA A 134 10.90 7.90 -5.15
CA ALA A 134 11.83 8.40 -4.14
C ALA A 134 13.31 8.41 -4.57
N GLY A 135 13.62 7.97 -5.80
CA GLY A 135 15.00 7.92 -6.32
C GLY A 135 15.90 6.88 -5.66
N LEU A 136 15.32 5.92 -4.93
CA LEU A 136 16.08 4.90 -4.18
C LEU A 136 16.53 3.75 -5.09
N ARG A 137 15.70 3.35 -6.04
CA ARG A 137 15.98 2.28 -7.02
C ARG A 137 15.25 2.55 -8.34
N PRO A 138 15.83 2.19 -9.50
CA PRO A 138 15.12 2.33 -10.77
C PRO A 138 13.94 1.33 -10.87
N GLY A 139 12.87 1.74 -11.56
CA GLY A 139 11.74 0.88 -11.95
C GLY A 139 11.97 0.17 -13.28
N HIS A 140 11.07 -0.72 -13.70
CA HIS A 140 11.14 -1.35 -15.03
C HIS A 140 10.60 -0.45 -16.14
N TYR A 141 9.76 0.53 -15.80
CA TYR A 141 9.27 1.55 -16.71
C TYR A 141 9.80 2.94 -16.34
N GLY A 142 9.88 3.82 -17.33
CA GLY A 142 10.28 5.20 -17.15
C GLY A 142 9.61 6.16 -18.14
N PRO A 143 10.08 7.42 -18.22
CA PRO A 143 9.50 8.43 -19.11
C PRO A 143 9.50 8.02 -20.59
N ALA A 144 10.42 7.14 -21.01
CA ALA A 144 10.50 6.64 -22.38
C ALA A 144 9.37 5.68 -22.76
N ASP A 145 8.69 5.08 -21.77
CA ASP A 145 7.53 4.20 -21.98
C ASP A 145 6.23 5.00 -22.08
N ALA A 146 6.24 6.27 -21.70
CA ALA A 146 5.07 7.15 -21.78
C ALA A 146 4.76 7.53 -23.23
N ARG A 147 3.47 7.49 -23.58
CA ARG A 147 2.90 7.78 -24.92
C ARG A 147 1.56 8.50 -24.75
N PRO A 148 0.93 9.04 -25.81
CA PRO A 148 -0.37 9.73 -25.67
C PRO A 148 -1.47 8.95 -24.94
N HIS A 149 -1.46 7.61 -25.01
CA HIS A 149 -2.41 6.72 -24.33
C HIS A 149 -1.79 5.93 -23.16
N ILE A 150 -0.51 6.14 -22.84
CA ILE A 150 0.21 5.44 -21.76
C ILE A 150 0.85 6.50 -20.86
N THR A 151 0.32 6.65 -19.65
CA THR A 151 0.80 7.65 -18.69
C THR A 151 1.54 6.99 -17.54
N LEU A 152 2.64 7.58 -17.09
CA LEU A 152 3.35 7.15 -15.88
C LEU A 152 2.80 7.92 -14.66
N LEU A 153 2.24 7.21 -13.69
CA LEU A 153 1.76 7.76 -12.43
C LEU A 153 2.81 7.60 -11.34
N THR A 154 3.51 8.70 -11.06
CA THR A 154 4.55 8.78 -10.03
C THR A 154 4.03 9.23 -8.68
N ASP A 155 2.90 9.94 -8.63
CA ASP A 155 2.36 10.53 -7.42
C ASP A 155 1.99 9.49 -6.35
N PRO A 156 2.17 9.82 -5.05
CA PRO A 156 1.71 9.01 -3.94
C PRO A 156 0.18 9.15 -3.81
N VAL A 157 -0.53 8.21 -4.40
CA VAL A 157 -2.01 8.12 -4.35
C VAL A 157 -2.45 6.88 -3.59
N SER A 158 -3.68 6.89 -3.10
CA SER A 158 -4.31 5.71 -2.52
C SER A 158 -4.39 4.56 -3.53
N PRO A 159 -3.84 3.36 -3.24
CA PRO A 159 -4.05 2.16 -4.04
C PRO A 159 -5.52 1.80 -4.26
N TRP A 160 -6.39 1.99 -3.25
CA TRP A 160 -7.83 1.70 -3.36
C TRP A 160 -8.53 2.58 -4.39
N ALA A 161 -8.41 3.91 -4.28
CA ALA A 161 -8.91 4.85 -5.28
C ALA A 161 -8.36 4.58 -6.69
N LEU A 162 -7.07 4.21 -6.80
CA LEU A 162 -6.45 3.85 -8.07
C LEU A 162 -7.03 2.55 -8.67
N LEU A 163 -7.36 1.56 -7.83
CA LEU A 163 -7.98 0.31 -8.26
C LEU A 163 -9.45 0.51 -8.62
N GLU A 164 -10.18 1.38 -7.93
CA GLU A 164 -11.58 1.70 -8.21
C GLU A 164 -11.77 2.30 -9.62
N GLY A 165 -10.83 3.15 -10.06
CA GLY A 165 -10.85 3.71 -11.41
C GLY A 165 -10.36 2.79 -12.53
N ALA A 166 -9.74 1.66 -12.20
CA ALA A 166 -9.18 0.72 -13.17
C ALA A 166 -10.28 -0.23 -13.72
N VAL A 167 -10.21 -0.57 -15.01
CA VAL A 167 -11.05 -1.61 -15.62
C VAL A 167 -10.36 -2.97 -15.71
N ALA A 168 -9.02 -2.96 -15.69
CA ALA A 168 -8.18 -4.14 -15.67
C ALA A 168 -6.87 -3.83 -14.94
N VAL A 169 -6.26 -4.85 -14.34
CA VAL A 169 -5.00 -4.71 -13.58
C VAL A 169 -4.00 -5.77 -14.03
N TYR A 170 -2.82 -5.31 -14.42
CA TYR A 170 -1.69 -6.12 -14.89
C TYR A 170 -0.53 -6.00 -13.91
N THR A 171 0.02 -7.14 -13.51
CA THR A 171 1.15 -7.16 -12.58
C THR A 171 2.05 -8.37 -12.80
N VAL A 172 3.31 -8.25 -12.41
CA VAL A 172 4.25 -9.39 -12.38
C VAL A 172 4.13 -10.11 -11.04
N SER A 173 4.63 -9.52 -9.95
CA SER A 173 4.57 -10.10 -8.61
C SER A 173 4.36 -9.08 -7.49
N SER A 174 3.90 -7.87 -7.85
CA SER A 174 3.70 -6.77 -6.90
C SER A 174 2.59 -7.10 -5.92
N GLN A 175 2.76 -6.73 -4.65
CA GLN A 175 1.69 -6.86 -3.65
C GLN A 175 0.40 -6.12 -4.07
N LEU A 176 0.50 -5.07 -4.91
CA LEU A 176 -0.67 -4.37 -5.43
C LEU A 176 -1.60 -5.31 -6.23
N GLY A 177 -1.11 -6.42 -6.77
CA GLY A 177 -1.95 -7.46 -7.37
C GLY A 177 -2.81 -8.22 -6.36
N PHE A 178 -2.30 -8.44 -5.15
CA PHE A 178 -3.10 -8.98 -4.05
C PHE A 178 -4.17 -7.96 -3.63
N GLU A 179 -3.81 -6.69 -3.49
CA GLU A 179 -4.75 -5.61 -3.17
C GLU A 179 -5.83 -5.45 -4.25
N ALA A 180 -5.48 -5.63 -5.54
CA ALA A 180 -6.43 -5.67 -6.64
C ALA A 180 -7.48 -6.77 -6.46
N ILE A 181 -7.05 -7.99 -6.06
CA ILE A 181 -7.98 -9.09 -5.74
C ILE A 181 -8.93 -8.67 -4.61
N LEU A 182 -8.41 -8.04 -3.54
CA LEU A 182 -9.25 -7.58 -2.44
C LEU A 182 -10.27 -6.53 -2.89
N ALA A 183 -9.86 -5.60 -3.76
CA ALA A 183 -10.72 -4.59 -4.40
C ALA A 183 -11.74 -5.18 -5.40
N GLY A 184 -11.69 -6.48 -5.69
CA GLY A 184 -12.66 -7.16 -6.54
C GLY A 184 -12.23 -7.34 -7.99
N HIS A 185 -11.00 -6.97 -8.33
CA HIS A 185 -10.41 -7.27 -9.62
C HIS A 185 -10.03 -8.74 -9.75
N ARG A 186 -9.97 -9.21 -10.99
CA ARG A 186 -9.29 -10.45 -11.37
C ARG A 186 -8.02 -10.07 -12.15
N PRO A 187 -6.89 -9.81 -11.48
CA PRO A 187 -5.70 -9.28 -12.15
C PRO A 187 -5.09 -10.30 -13.11
N ARG A 188 -4.47 -9.80 -14.18
CA ARG A 188 -3.63 -10.54 -15.11
C ARG A 188 -2.21 -10.59 -14.56
N ILE A 189 -1.71 -11.78 -14.25
CA ILE A 189 -0.45 -11.98 -13.53
C ILE A 189 0.61 -12.62 -14.43
N PHE A 190 1.76 -11.97 -14.57
CA PHE A 190 2.88 -12.42 -15.41
C PHE A 190 4.00 -13.12 -14.62
N GLY A 191 3.98 -13.04 -13.29
CA GLY A 191 4.85 -13.82 -12.40
C GLY A 191 4.08 -14.88 -11.62
N GLN A 192 4.71 -15.41 -10.58
CA GLN A 192 4.16 -16.40 -9.66
C GLN A 192 4.10 -15.93 -8.18
N PRO A 193 3.54 -14.74 -7.88
CA PRO A 193 3.42 -14.26 -6.50
C PRO A 193 2.54 -15.18 -5.64
N PHE A 194 2.59 -15.03 -4.31
CA PHE A 194 1.87 -15.91 -3.36
C PHE A 194 0.36 -16.03 -3.62
N TYR A 195 -0.25 -14.99 -4.18
CA TYR A 195 -1.70 -14.89 -4.45
C TYR A 195 -2.12 -15.43 -5.83
N ALA A 196 -1.18 -15.82 -6.69
CA ALA A 196 -1.45 -16.46 -7.98
C ALA A 196 -1.71 -17.98 -7.82
N GLY A 197 -2.53 -18.56 -8.70
CA GLY A 197 -2.83 -19.99 -8.73
C GLY A 197 -4.01 -20.44 -7.85
N TRP A 198 -4.77 -19.50 -7.28
CA TRP A 198 -5.90 -19.81 -6.39
C TRP A 198 -7.28 -19.53 -6.99
N GLY A 199 -7.35 -19.30 -8.30
CA GLY A 199 -8.61 -19.03 -9.02
C GLY A 199 -9.13 -17.59 -8.92
N LEU A 200 -8.36 -16.68 -8.31
CA LEU A 200 -8.71 -15.26 -8.13
C LEU A 200 -8.02 -14.31 -9.12
N SER A 201 -7.26 -14.86 -10.07
CA SER A 201 -6.47 -14.14 -11.07
C SER A 201 -6.49 -14.85 -12.43
N ALA A 202 -5.98 -14.17 -13.45
CA ALA A 202 -5.66 -14.75 -14.75
C ALA A 202 -4.13 -14.89 -14.86
N ASP A 203 -3.62 -16.08 -14.56
CA ASP A 203 -2.18 -16.34 -14.44
C ASP A 203 -1.58 -16.75 -15.78
N GLU A 204 -0.51 -16.08 -16.21
CA GLU A 204 0.24 -16.42 -17.42
C GLU A 204 0.99 -17.74 -17.27
N THR A 205 1.74 -17.87 -16.18
CA THR A 205 2.50 -19.08 -15.86
C THR A 205 2.07 -19.62 -14.50
N PRO A 206 0.91 -20.30 -14.39
CA PRO A 206 0.40 -20.77 -13.11
C PRO A 206 1.34 -21.80 -12.47
N VAL A 207 1.39 -21.80 -11.13
CA VAL A 207 2.21 -22.75 -10.35
C VAL A 207 1.48 -24.11 -10.27
N PRO A 208 2.00 -25.21 -10.86
CA PRO A 208 1.24 -26.46 -11.03
C PRO A 208 0.74 -27.14 -9.76
N ARG A 209 1.34 -26.84 -8.60
CA ARG A 209 0.98 -27.38 -7.28
C ARG A 209 -0.14 -26.59 -6.58
N ARG A 210 -0.43 -25.36 -7.02
CA ARG A 210 -1.55 -24.56 -6.50
C ARG A 210 -2.80 -24.90 -7.30
N ARG A 211 -3.60 -25.83 -6.76
CA ARG A 211 -4.76 -26.42 -7.45
C ARG A 211 -6.11 -26.12 -6.77
N ARG A 212 -6.07 -25.40 -5.65
CA ARG A 212 -7.26 -25.08 -4.86
C ARG A 212 -7.86 -23.76 -5.33
N SER A 213 -9.18 -23.69 -5.45
CA SER A 213 -9.88 -22.41 -5.61
C SER A 213 -10.19 -21.81 -4.25
N LEU A 214 -9.83 -20.55 -4.04
CA LEU A 214 -10.08 -19.81 -2.81
C LEU A 214 -11.03 -18.65 -3.08
N THR A 215 -11.79 -18.27 -2.07
CA THR A 215 -12.49 -16.97 -2.04
C THR A 215 -11.54 -15.86 -1.58
N ARG A 216 -11.88 -14.60 -1.88
CA ARG A 216 -11.13 -13.42 -1.40
C ARG A 216 -10.96 -13.42 0.12
N ALA A 217 -12.02 -13.78 0.85
CA ALA A 217 -11.99 -13.86 2.32
C ALA A 217 -11.03 -14.96 2.81
N GLN A 218 -10.96 -16.11 2.14
CA GLN A 218 -10.04 -17.20 2.50
C GLN A 218 -8.58 -16.81 2.25
N LEU A 219 -8.29 -16.20 1.10
CA LEU A 219 -6.96 -15.69 0.79
C LEU A 219 -6.52 -14.66 1.83
N PHE A 220 -7.41 -13.71 2.17
CA PHE A 220 -7.14 -12.69 3.19
C PHE A 220 -6.94 -13.30 4.59
N ALA A 221 -7.80 -14.23 5.01
CA ALA A 221 -7.69 -14.89 6.31
C ALA A 221 -6.31 -15.54 6.50
N ALA A 222 -5.84 -16.27 5.49
CA ALA A 222 -4.52 -16.87 5.51
C ALA A 222 -3.39 -15.81 5.50
N ALA A 223 -3.44 -14.87 4.57
CA ALA A 223 -2.36 -13.92 4.31
C ALA A 223 -2.23 -12.80 5.36
N MET A 224 -3.32 -12.41 6.01
CA MET A 224 -3.36 -11.22 6.89
C MET A 224 -3.65 -11.56 8.34
N ILE A 225 -4.36 -12.65 8.63
CA ILE A 225 -4.79 -12.99 10.00
C ILE A 225 -3.95 -14.12 10.58
N LEU A 226 -3.76 -15.20 9.82
CA LEU A 226 -3.18 -16.44 10.35
C LEU A 226 -1.66 -16.54 10.17
N ALA A 227 -1.13 -16.16 9.00
CA ALA A 227 0.28 -16.34 8.70
C ALA A 227 1.23 -15.28 9.30
N PRO A 228 0.89 -13.97 9.35
CA PRO A 228 1.77 -12.97 9.96
C PRO A 228 1.72 -13.01 11.49
N LEU A 229 2.82 -12.64 12.12
CA LEU A 229 2.85 -12.21 13.51
C LEU A 229 2.72 -10.69 13.57
N TRP A 230 1.75 -10.20 14.33
CA TRP A 230 1.50 -8.78 14.53
C TRP A 230 2.03 -8.31 15.87
N TYR A 231 2.50 -7.06 15.91
CA TYR A 231 3.08 -6.43 17.09
C TYR A 231 2.38 -5.12 17.44
N ASP A 232 2.06 -4.94 18.71
CA ASP A 232 1.56 -3.69 19.27
C ASP A 232 2.74 -2.92 19.90
N PRO A 233 3.25 -1.86 19.26
CA PRO A 233 4.39 -1.09 19.76
C PRO A 233 4.04 -0.24 20.99
N CYS A 234 2.76 0.02 21.26
CA CYS A 234 2.34 0.80 22.42
C CYS A 234 2.27 -0.05 23.70
N ARG A 235 1.95 -1.35 23.57
CA ARG A 235 1.83 -2.28 24.70
C ARG A 235 2.95 -3.30 24.80
N ASP A 236 3.90 -3.26 23.87
CA ASP A 236 5.09 -4.12 23.83
C ASP A 236 4.74 -5.62 23.83
N ARG A 237 3.80 -6.04 22.96
CA ARG A 237 3.35 -7.43 22.88
C ARG A 237 2.90 -7.85 21.48
N LEU A 238 2.82 -9.16 21.27
CA LEU A 238 2.08 -9.70 20.12
C LEU A 238 0.60 -9.32 20.20
N CYS A 239 0.02 -9.04 19.04
CA CYS A 239 -1.37 -8.61 18.92
C CYS A 239 -2.08 -9.31 17.77
N SER A 240 -3.37 -9.02 17.63
CA SER A 240 -4.19 -9.45 16.51
C SER A 240 -4.01 -8.54 15.29
N PHE A 241 -4.43 -9.01 14.12
CA PHE A 241 -4.51 -8.18 12.90
C PHE A 241 -5.35 -6.92 13.15
N GLU A 242 -6.47 -7.03 13.86
CA GLU A 242 -7.37 -5.93 14.14
C GLU A 242 -6.69 -4.85 15.00
N GLU A 243 -5.93 -5.24 16.02
CA GLU A 243 -5.16 -4.31 16.86
C GLU A 243 -4.02 -3.65 16.07
N ALA A 244 -3.37 -4.38 15.15
CA ALA A 244 -2.38 -3.78 14.25
C ALA A 244 -3.00 -2.75 13.30
N VAL A 245 -4.23 -3.00 12.84
CA VAL A 245 -5.00 -2.01 12.06
C VAL A 245 -5.39 -0.81 12.92
N ASP A 246 -5.80 -0.99 14.18
CA ASP A 246 -6.08 0.12 15.11
C ASP A 246 -4.85 1.05 15.26
N GLN A 247 -3.67 0.46 15.44
CA GLN A 247 -2.42 1.19 15.55
C GLN A 247 -2.12 1.98 14.27
N LEU A 248 -2.21 1.33 13.11
CA LEU A 248 -1.91 1.97 11.84
C LEU A 248 -2.95 3.04 11.47
N GLU A 249 -4.22 2.85 11.83
CA GLU A 249 -5.26 3.87 11.70
C GLU A 249 -4.91 5.13 12.49
N ALA A 250 -4.47 4.98 13.74
CA ALA A 250 -4.07 6.11 14.57
C ALA A 250 -2.86 6.85 13.99
N GLU A 251 -1.83 6.13 13.53
CA GLU A 251 -0.63 6.72 12.92
C GLU A 251 -0.95 7.43 11.59
N THR A 252 -1.76 6.79 10.74
CA THR A 252 -2.14 7.36 9.44
C THR A 252 -3.06 8.56 9.58
N ARG A 253 -3.98 8.56 10.56
CA ARG A 253 -4.78 9.75 10.89
C ARG A 253 -3.90 10.92 11.31
N ALA A 254 -3.00 10.70 12.27
CA ALA A 254 -2.08 11.74 12.75
C ALA A 254 -1.22 12.29 11.60
N TYR A 255 -0.67 11.41 10.76
CA TYR A 255 0.05 11.83 9.56
C TYR A 255 -0.80 12.68 8.62
N ARG A 256 -2.03 12.25 8.32
CA ARG A 256 -2.94 12.96 7.39
C ARG A 256 -3.29 14.37 7.89
N GLU A 257 -3.48 14.52 9.19
CA GLU A 257 -3.75 15.81 9.85
C GLU A 257 -2.51 16.72 9.88
N ASP A 258 -1.32 16.16 10.08
CA ASP A 258 -0.08 16.94 10.30
C ASP A 258 0.78 17.14 9.05
N ARG A 259 0.60 16.36 7.98
CA ARG A 259 1.50 16.33 6.80
C ARG A 259 1.71 17.67 6.12
N ASN A 260 0.69 18.53 6.11
CA ASN A 260 0.78 19.86 5.50
C ASN A 260 1.42 20.89 6.45
N GLY A 261 1.60 20.54 7.73
CA GLY A 261 2.08 21.38 8.80
C GLY A 261 1.02 22.36 9.31
N HIS A 262 1.38 23.05 10.39
CA HIS A 262 0.48 23.97 11.09
C HIS A 262 1.07 25.37 11.26
N VAL A 263 0.19 26.37 11.27
CA VAL A 263 0.47 27.70 11.81
C VAL A 263 -0.13 27.76 13.21
N ALA A 264 0.70 27.98 14.22
CA ALA A 264 0.31 27.99 15.62
C ALA A 264 0.20 29.42 16.16
N LEU A 265 -1.03 29.87 16.41
CA LEU A 265 -1.38 31.21 16.87
C LEU A 265 -1.50 31.27 18.40
N GLY A 266 -0.89 32.28 19.03
CA GLY A 266 -1.07 32.53 20.46
C GLY A 266 -0.26 31.61 21.39
N MET A 267 0.70 30.85 20.84
CA MET A 267 1.50 29.91 21.62
C MET A 267 2.60 30.61 22.43
N ARG A 268 2.54 30.49 23.76
CA ARG A 268 3.61 30.95 24.69
C ARG A 268 4.93 30.29 24.34
N ARG A 269 6.04 31.04 24.45
CA ARG A 269 7.40 30.58 24.04
C ARG A 269 7.80 29.24 24.63
N TRP A 270 7.52 29.01 25.93
CA TRP A 270 7.88 27.77 26.61
C TRP A 270 7.11 26.52 26.11
N LYS A 271 5.94 26.70 25.47
CA LYS A 271 5.15 25.59 24.88
C LYS A 271 5.65 25.16 23.51
N ARG A 272 6.37 26.06 22.82
CA ARG A 272 6.78 25.86 21.43
C ARG A 272 7.61 24.59 21.22
N PRO A 273 8.58 24.23 22.08
CA PRO A 273 9.34 22.98 21.90
C PRO A 273 8.45 21.73 21.91
N TRP A 274 7.49 21.67 22.84
CA TRP A 274 6.57 20.54 22.98
C TRP A 274 5.60 20.43 21.80
N LEU A 275 5.03 21.56 21.39
CA LEU A 275 4.15 21.61 20.21
C LEU A 275 4.90 21.26 18.93
N GLN A 276 6.15 21.72 18.79
CA GLN A 276 7.02 21.37 17.68
C GLN A 276 7.35 19.87 17.65
N ALA A 277 7.56 19.25 18.82
CA ALA A 277 7.81 17.81 18.91
C ALA A 277 6.57 16.97 18.56
N MET A 278 5.36 17.46 18.89
CA MET A 278 4.11 16.75 18.62
C MET A 278 3.62 16.96 17.18
N PHE A 279 3.33 18.21 16.79
CA PHE A 279 2.66 18.55 15.53
C PHE A 279 3.62 18.92 14.39
N GLY A 280 4.93 18.90 14.67
CA GLY A 280 5.96 19.38 13.76
C GLY A 280 6.83 18.28 13.17
N ARG A 281 6.41 17.02 13.32
CA ARG A 281 7.15 15.83 12.88
C ARG A 281 7.22 15.72 11.35
N GLU A 282 6.12 16.04 10.68
CA GLU A 282 6.03 15.99 9.22
C GLU A 282 6.55 17.27 8.56
N ARG A 283 6.12 18.42 9.09
CA ARG A 283 6.55 19.75 8.64
C ARG A 283 6.66 20.68 9.84
N PRO A 284 7.76 21.45 10.00
CA PRO A 284 7.93 22.33 11.15
C PRO A 284 6.78 23.33 11.34
N LEU A 285 6.40 23.58 12.60
CA LEU A 285 5.37 24.56 12.93
C LEU A 285 5.85 25.97 12.60
N VAL A 286 4.92 26.79 12.15
CA VAL A 286 5.12 28.23 12.06
C VAL A 286 4.41 28.89 13.22
N PHE A 287 5.15 29.53 14.12
CA PHE A 287 4.56 30.25 15.24
C PHE A 287 4.26 31.70 14.86
N GLU A 288 3.02 32.12 15.05
CA GLU A 288 2.55 33.48 14.76
C GLU A 288 1.81 34.07 15.97
N THR A 289 1.79 35.40 16.06
CA THR A 289 1.15 36.15 17.14
C THR A 289 0.00 37.03 16.66
N ASN A 290 0.02 37.45 15.39
CA ASN A 290 -1.06 38.23 14.80
C ASN A 290 -2.10 37.30 14.12
N PRO A 291 -3.38 37.35 14.50
CA PRO A 291 -4.41 36.47 13.92
C PRO A 291 -4.56 36.58 12.40
N ALA A 292 -4.56 37.81 11.84
CA ALA A 292 -4.70 38.02 10.41
C ALA A 292 -3.51 37.46 9.62
N ARG A 293 -2.28 37.63 10.13
CA ARG A 293 -1.08 37.05 9.52
C ARG A 293 -1.10 35.52 9.60
N ALA A 294 -1.56 34.96 10.72
CA ALA A 294 -1.65 33.53 10.90
C ALA A 294 -2.63 32.90 9.90
N ALA A 295 -3.83 33.49 9.77
CA ALA A 295 -4.84 33.03 8.82
C ALA A 295 -4.38 33.18 7.36
N ALA A 296 -3.81 34.34 6.99
CA ALA A 296 -3.29 34.56 5.64
C ALA A 296 -2.18 33.57 5.27
N ARG A 297 -1.29 33.26 6.22
CA ARG A 297 -0.20 32.31 6.01
C ARG A 297 -0.68 30.87 5.93
N ALA A 298 -1.63 30.49 6.78
CA ALA A 298 -2.23 29.16 6.76
C ALA A 298 -2.89 28.89 5.39
N ALA A 299 -3.67 29.86 4.88
CA ALA A 299 -4.28 29.77 3.55
C ALA A 299 -3.24 29.72 2.42
N ALA A 300 -2.23 30.61 2.45
CA ALA A 300 -1.22 30.68 1.40
C ALA A 300 -0.31 29.43 1.32
N GLU A 301 -0.02 28.79 2.45
CA GLU A 301 0.88 27.62 2.53
C GLU A 301 0.12 26.28 2.60
N GLY A 302 -1.21 26.30 2.57
CA GLY A 302 -2.07 25.11 2.70
C GLY A 302 -1.96 24.41 4.07
N ARG A 303 -1.69 25.16 5.14
CA ARG A 303 -1.45 24.64 6.50
C ARG A 303 -2.72 24.70 7.35
N GLY A 304 -2.82 23.80 8.33
CA GLY A 304 -3.80 23.90 9.41
C GLY A 304 -3.51 25.07 10.34
N LEU A 305 -4.53 25.57 11.04
CA LEU A 305 -4.39 26.61 12.07
C LEU A 305 -4.59 26.00 13.45
N LEU A 306 -3.57 26.09 14.32
CA LEU A 306 -3.66 25.72 15.73
C LEU A 306 -3.78 26.99 16.56
N VAL A 307 -4.97 27.25 17.10
CA VAL A 307 -5.24 28.46 17.88
C VAL A 307 -5.20 28.14 19.37
N TRP A 308 -4.36 28.84 20.13
CA TRP A 308 -4.44 28.77 21.59
C TRP A 308 -5.71 29.48 22.06
N ALA A 309 -6.48 28.86 22.95
CA ALA A 309 -7.81 29.36 23.36
C ALA A 309 -7.86 30.84 23.79
N SER A 310 -6.79 31.39 24.38
CA SER A 310 -6.75 32.81 24.75
C SER A 310 -6.51 33.78 23.58
N ALA A 311 -6.38 33.26 22.36
CA ALA A 311 -6.12 34.00 21.13
C ALA A 311 -7.17 33.66 20.04
N GLU A 312 -8.24 32.96 20.42
CA GLU A 312 -9.41 32.77 19.58
C GLU A 312 -10.16 34.11 19.45
N PRO A 313 -10.48 34.58 18.22
CA PRO A 313 -11.15 35.85 18.00
C PRO A 313 -12.58 35.91 18.53
#